data_AF-A0A972HLK1-F1
#
_entry.id   AF-A0A972HLK1-F1
#
_cell.length_a   1.000
_cell.length_b   1.000
_cell.length_c   1.000
_cell.angle_alpha   90.00
_cell.angle_beta   90.00
_cell.angle_gamma   90.00
#
_symmetry.space_group_name_H-M   'P 1'
#
loop_
_entity.id
_entity.type
_entity.pdbx_description
1 polymer ?
#
loop_
_entity_poly.entity_id
_entity_poly.type
_entity_poly.pdbx_seq_one_letter_code
_entity_poly.pdbx_strand_id
1 'polypeptide(L)'
;QSDDDAGNTTTLEDGVQVIDAGAAGMVTIDVTNGVLTLVSVDQADGWSYEIDKATATDIEVKLRNGSQEVEVEIEIENGMLKTKVKTETSND
;
A
#
# COMPACT_ATOMS: atom_id res chain seq x y z
N GLN A 1 -0.61 -9.30 -20.03
CA GLN A 1 -0.56 -10.06 -18.77
C GLN A 1 0.00 -9.09 -17.75
N SER A 2 -0.79 -8.53 -16.85
CA SER A 2 -2.17 -8.80 -16.48
C SER A 2 -2.79 -7.51 -15.95
N ASP A 3 -4.04 -7.29 -16.31
CA ASP A 3 -4.93 -6.25 -15.78
C ASP A 3 -5.32 -6.55 -14.33
N ASP A 4 -4.35 -6.56 -13.40
CA ASP A 4 -4.62 -6.72 -11.97
C ASP A 4 -4.81 -5.34 -11.30
N ASP A 5 -5.74 -4.54 -11.84
CA ASP A 5 -6.22 -3.28 -11.21
C ASP A 5 -7.42 -3.52 -10.26
N ALA A 6 -7.68 -4.76 -9.88
CA ALA A 6 -8.66 -5.08 -8.85
C ALA A 6 -7.93 -5.27 -7.51
N GLY A 7 -8.03 -4.28 -6.62
CA GLY A 7 -7.48 -4.38 -5.28
C GLY A 7 -7.96 -5.67 -4.58
N ASN A 8 -7.04 -6.33 -3.87
CA ASN A 8 -7.33 -7.54 -3.11
C ASN A 8 -8.17 -7.18 -1.88
N THR A 9 -9.37 -7.77 -1.77
CA THR A 9 -10.26 -7.59 -0.62
C THR A 9 -10.26 -8.85 0.23
N THR A 10 -9.95 -8.70 1.51
CA THR A 10 -9.91 -9.79 2.49
C THR A 10 -10.74 -9.48 3.73
N THR A 11 -11.01 -10.50 4.54
CA THR A 11 -11.62 -10.32 5.86
C THR A 11 -10.70 -9.49 6.73
N LEU A 12 -11.26 -8.55 7.49
CA LEU A 12 -10.49 -7.74 8.42
C LEU A 12 -10.08 -8.59 9.62
N GLU A 13 -8.81 -9.01 9.65
CA GLU A 13 -8.21 -9.76 10.74
C GLU A 13 -7.17 -8.91 11.46
N ASP A 14 -7.14 -9.02 12.79
CA ASP A 14 -6.12 -8.34 13.60
C ASP A 14 -4.72 -8.92 13.34
N GLY A 15 -3.72 -8.04 13.34
CA GLY A 15 -2.32 -8.39 13.25
C GLY A 15 -1.54 -7.57 12.22
N VAL A 16 -0.24 -7.87 12.16
CA VAL A 16 0.71 -7.24 11.26
C VAL A 16 0.60 -7.87 9.87
N GLN A 17 0.50 -7.03 8.84
CA GLN A 17 0.45 -7.44 7.44
C GLN A 17 1.53 -6.71 6.65
N VAL A 18 2.15 -7.43 5.72
CA VAL A 18 3.18 -6.89 4.82
C VAL A 18 2.62 -6.88 3.41
N ILE A 19 2.59 -5.70 2.80
CA ILE A 19 2.12 -5.47 1.44
C ILE A 19 3.34 -5.34 0.53
N ASP A 20 3.43 -6.22 -0.47
CA ASP A 20 4.48 -6.18 -1.49
C ASP A 20 4.18 -5.09 -2.52
N ALA A 21 5.06 -4.09 -2.62
CA ALA A 21 4.97 -3.02 -3.60
C ALA A 21 5.82 -3.34 -4.86
N GLY A 22 6.09 -4.63 -5.11
CA GLY A 22 6.97 -5.09 -6.17
C GLY A 22 8.39 -4.53 -6.06
N ALA A 23 8.88 -3.94 -7.15
CA ALA A 23 10.24 -3.40 -7.22
C ALA A 23 10.49 -2.19 -6.31
N ALA A 24 9.44 -1.56 -5.78
CA ALA A 24 9.54 -0.37 -4.95
C ALA A 24 9.86 -0.68 -3.48
N GLY A 25 9.57 -1.90 -3.01
CA GLY A 25 9.83 -2.33 -1.63
C GLY A 25 8.60 -2.93 -0.95
N MET A 26 8.51 -2.76 0.37
CA MET A 26 7.46 -3.34 1.21
C MET A 26 6.81 -2.26 2.08
N VAL A 27 5.50 -2.41 2.34
CA VAL A 27 4.75 -1.58 3.30
C VAL A 27 4.21 -2.47 4.40
N THR A 28 4.53 -2.17 5.66
CA THR A 28 4.05 -2.93 6.81
C THR A 28 2.96 -2.15 7.54
N ILE A 29 1.80 -2.77 7.74
CA ILE A 29 0.70 -2.23 8.54
C ILE A 29 0.42 -3.14 9.74
N ASP A 30 -0.23 -2.57 10.75
CA ASP A 30 -0.90 -3.33 11.81
C ASP A 30 -2.40 -3.00 11.77
N VAL A 31 -3.22 -4.05 11.81
CA VAL A 31 -4.66 -3.93 11.99
C VAL A 31 -4.98 -4.34 13.42
N THR A 32 -5.56 -3.44 14.21
CA THR A 32 -5.97 -3.76 15.58
C THR A 32 -7.35 -3.17 15.88
N ASN A 33 -8.33 -4.01 16.18
CA ASN A 33 -9.73 -3.66 16.45
C ASN A 33 -10.33 -2.77 15.33
N GLY A 34 -10.00 -3.08 14.08
CA GLY A 34 -10.44 -2.32 12.91
C GLY A 34 -9.80 -0.94 12.76
N VAL A 35 -8.63 -0.73 13.36
CA VAL A 35 -7.79 0.45 13.17
C VAL A 35 -6.54 0.07 12.40
N LEU A 36 -6.27 0.77 11.30
CA LEU A 36 -5.02 0.71 10.56
C LEU A 36 -3.95 1.57 11.23
N THR A 37 -2.76 1.01 11.36
CA THR A 37 -1.55 1.73 11.74
C THR A 37 -0.45 1.41 10.75
N LEU A 38 0.16 2.44 10.16
CA LEU A 38 1.38 2.26 9.35
C LEU A 38 2.56 1.97 10.30
N VAL A 39 3.19 0.81 10.12
CA VAL A 39 4.32 0.37 10.95
C VAL A 39 5.64 0.78 10.33
N SER A 40 5.85 0.45 9.04
CA SER A 40 7.06 0.80 8.31
C SER A 40 6.80 0.91 6.81
N VAL A 41 7.67 1.65 6.14
CA VAL A 41 7.86 1.60 4.69
C VAL A 41 9.32 1.25 4.47
N ASP A 42 9.56 0.07 3.92
CA ASP A 42 10.89 -0.47 3.63
C ASP A 42 11.10 -0.36 2.12
N GLN A 43 11.46 0.84 1.66
CA GLN A 43 11.68 1.11 0.25
C GLN A 43 12.97 0.46 -0.27
N ALA A 44 12.95 0.01 -1.52
CA ALA A 44 14.13 -0.49 -2.21
C ALA A 44 15.13 0.63 -2.53
N ASP A 45 16.40 0.27 -2.75
CA ASP A 45 17.45 1.23 -3.11
C ASP A 45 17.07 2.07 -4.35
N GLY A 46 17.28 3.38 -4.25
CA GLY A 46 16.95 4.34 -5.30
C GLY A 46 15.47 4.77 -5.34
N TRP A 47 14.60 4.16 -4.55
CA TRP A 47 13.23 4.62 -4.33
C TRP A 47 13.15 5.58 -3.15
N SER A 48 12.23 6.53 -3.24
CA SER A 48 11.80 7.38 -2.14
C SER A 48 10.32 7.16 -1.88
N TYR A 49 9.84 7.36 -0.64
CA TYR A 49 8.42 7.26 -0.34
C TYR A 49 7.85 8.56 0.21
N GLU A 50 6.55 8.74 0.01
CA GLU A 50 5.71 9.77 0.58
C GLU A 50 4.47 9.10 1.18
N ILE A 51 4.06 9.56 2.36
CA ILE A 51 2.81 9.14 2.98
C ILE A 51 1.79 10.22 2.64
N ASP A 52 0.89 9.92 1.70
CA ASP A 52 -0.18 10.85 1.29
C ASP A 52 -1.27 10.86 2.37
N LYS A 53 -1.59 9.67 2.90
CA LYS A 53 -2.58 9.49 3.96
C LYS A 53 -2.16 8.40 4.95
N ALA A 54 -2.41 8.65 6.24
CA ALA A 54 -2.26 7.65 7.30
C ALA A 54 -3.29 7.91 8.40
N THR A 55 -4.45 7.29 8.26
CA THR A 55 -5.59 7.39 9.18
C THR A 55 -5.97 6.01 9.71
N ALA A 56 -6.89 5.97 10.68
CA ALA A 56 -7.36 4.73 11.28
C ALA A 56 -8.07 3.77 10.31
N THR A 57 -8.49 4.22 9.13
CA THR A 57 -9.23 3.37 8.17
C THR A 57 -8.67 3.42 6.76
N ASP A 58 -7.64 4.23 6.52
CA ASP A 58 -7.12 4.49 5.19
C ASP A 58 -5.66 4.94 5.29
N ILE A 59 -4.78 4.22 4.58
CA ILE A 59 -3.36 4.48 4.42
C ILE A 59 -3.06 4.50 2.93
N GLU A 60 -2.39 5.56 2.46
CA GLU A 60 -1.89 5.69 1.09
C GLU A 60 -0.40 6.05 1.13
N VAL A 61 0.42 5.21 0.50
CA VAL A 61 1.87 5.38 0.38
C VAL A 61 2.26 5.40 -1.09
N LYS A 62 2.99 6.45 -1.50
CA LYS A 62 3.54 6.58 -2.85
C LYS A 62 5.03 6.35 -2.82
N LEU A 63 5.52 5.38 -3.60
CA LEU A 63 6.94 5.12 -3.80
C LEU A 63 7.34 5.58 -5.19
N ARG A 64 8.43 6.34 -5.30
CA ARG A 64 8.90 6.96 -6.56
C ARG A 64 10.35 6.63 -6.85
N ASN A 65 10.65 6.37 -8.11
CA ASN A 65 12.01 6.24 -8.65
C ASN A 65 12.06 6.76 -10.09
N GLY A 66 12.54 8.00 -10.25
CA GLY A 66 12.55 8.69 -11.54
C GLY A 66 11.13 8.84 -12.09
N SER A 67 10.87 8.25 -13.26
CA SER A 67 9.55 8.28 -13.91
C SER A 67 8.60 7.18 -13.45
N GLN A 68 9.03 6.29 -12.55
CA GLN A 68 8.19 5.22 -12.01
C GLN A 68 7.59 5.64 -10.68
N GLU A 69 6.31 5.30 -10.49
CA GLU A 69 5.58 5.46 -9.24
C GLU A 69 4.85 4.15 -8.92
N VAL A 70 4.86 3.76 -7.65
CA VAL A 70 4.04 2.69 -7.11
C VAL A 70 3.21 3.26 -5.96
N GLU A 71 1.89 3.21 -6.11
CA GLU A 71 0.93 3.60 -5.08
C GLU A 71 0.43 2.35 -4.36
N VAL A 72 0.49 2.40 -3.03
CA VAL A 72 -0.03 1.37 -2.13
C VAL A 72 -1.16 1.97 -1.31
N GLU A 73 -2.38 1.56 -1.59
CA GLU A 73 -3.61 1.95 -0.90
C GLU A 73 -4.09 0.79 -0.02
N ILE A 74 -4.33 1.08 1.27
CA ILE A 74 -4.92 0.17 2.23
C ILE A 74 -6.13 0.86 2.87
N GLU A 75 -7.31 0.27 2.72
CA GLU A 75 -8.55 0.83 3.23
C GLU A 75 -9.36 -0.22 4.00
N ILE A 76 -10.05 0.23 5.06
CA ILE A 76 -11.11 -0.54 5.70
C ILE A 76 -12.45 -0.02 5.20
N GLU A 77 -13.15 -0.82 4.40
CA GLU A 77 -14.48 -0.50 3.90
C GLU A 77 -15.44 -1.64 4.17
N ASN A 78 -16.63 -1.34 4.70
CA ASN A 78 -17.67 -2.34 4.99
C ASN A 78 -17.20 -3.53 5.87
N GLY A 79 -16.24 -3.28 6.77
CA GLY A 79 -15.65 -4.32 7.63
C GLY A 79 -14.69 -5.27 6.91
N MET A 80 -14.26 -4.91 5.70
CA MET A 80 -13.29 -5.65 4.91
C MET A 80 -12.03 -4.80 4.72
N LEU A 81 -10.89 -5.48 4.63
CA LEU A 81 -9.63 -4.84 4.29
C LEU A 81 -9.45 -4.90 2.77
N LYS A 82 -9.35 -3.74 2.12
CA LYS A 82 -9.04 -3.59 0.71
C LYS A 82 -7.58 -3.12 0.58
N THR A 83 -6.82 -3.80 -0.27
CA THR A 83 -5.42 -3.46 -0.56
C THR A 83 -5.25 -3.32 -2.06
N LYS A 84 -4.66 -2.22 -2.53
CA LYS A 84 -4.38 -1.99 -3.94
C LYS A 84 -2.93 -1.55 -4.11
N VAL A 85 -2.25 -2.16 -5.06
CA VAL A 85 -0.89 -1.80 -5.45
C VAL A 85 -0.93 -1.46 -6.93
N LYS A 86 -0.72 -0.20 -7.27
CA LYS A 86 -0.78 0.31 -8.64
C LYS A 86 0.59 0.81 -9.05
N THR A 87 1.09 0.34 -10.20
CA THR A 87 2.34 0.83 -10.78
C THR A 87 2.02 1.74 -11.95
N GLU A 88 2.58 2.95 -11.94
CA GLU A 88 2.47 3.92 -13.00
C GLU A 88 3.86 4.29 -13.51
N THR A 89 4.00 4.46 -14.82
CA THR A 89 5.21 5.00 -15.44
C THR A 89 4.83 6.24 -16.21
N SER A 90 5.35 7.39 -15.81
CA SER A 90 5.20 8.63 -16.57
C SER A 90 5.98 8.51 -17.87
N ASN A 91 5.26 8.50 -18.99
CA ASN A 91 5.83 8.52 -20.32
C ASN A 91 6.04 10.00 -20.68
N ASP A 92 7.26 10.52 -20.47
CA ASP A 92 7.68 11.85 -20.96
C ASP A 92 7.79 11.85 -22.49
#